data_AF-A0A0D0PIN4-F1
#
_entry.id   AF-A0A0D0PIN4-F1
#
_cell.length_a   1.000
_cell.length_b   1.000
_cell.length_c   1.000
_cell.angle_alpha   90.00
_cell.angle_beta   90.00
_cell.angle_gamma   90.00
#
_symmetry.space_group_name_H-M   'P 1'
#
loop_
_entity.id
_entity.type
_entity.pdbx_description
1 polymer ?
#
loop_
_entity_poly.entity_id
_entity_poly.type
_entity_poly.pdbx_seq_one_letter_code
_entity_poly.pdbx_strand_id
1 'polypeptide(L)'
;MSAFSIILAHLTLLAYALVGGVFLAFSDFIMRALLLTSGRGGAEAMQRINREVFRWVFMTLFLGLAVVSVALGVYAVLRLDGPVAVLAGAAGLVYLLGCFGVTVLFNVPMNERLAWMDPARDAAGDYWTGTYLPRWDLLEHRPHDRLRRLGGVAASGAVAGRVSGGPHPPPPPMSGLDWQDWWGLCPNRQSGSGVIVRP
;
A
#
# COMPACT_ATOMS: atom_id res chain seq x y z
N MET A 1 -3.71 -9.18 -34.43
CA MET A 1 -3.26 -9.49 -33.06
C MET A 1 -2.65 -10.88 -33.07
N SER A 2 -1.39 -11.05 -32.64
CA SER A 2 -0.77 -12.38 -32.55
C SER A 2 -1.25 -13.13 -31.30
N ALA A 3 -1.24 -14.47 -31.34
CA ALA A 3 -1.59 -15.30 -30.18
C ALA A 3 -0.77 -14.94 -28.93
N PHE A 4 0.50 -14.60 -29.11
CA PHE A 4 1.39 -14.12 -28.06
C PHE A 4 0.85 -12.86 -27.36
N SER A 5 0.39 -11.87 -28.12
CA SER A 5 -0.14 -10.60 -27.57
C SER A 5 -1.42 -10.84 -26.77
N ILE A 6 -2.25 -11.77 -27.22
CA ILE A 6 -3.49 -12.15 -26.53
C ILE A 6 -3.17 -12.83 -25.20
N ILE A 7 -2.26 -13.80 -25.19
CA ILE A 7 -1.84 -14.49 -23.95
C ILE A 7 -1.27 -13.50 -22.94
N LEU A 8 -0.40 -12.60 -23.38
CA LEU A 8 0.21 -11.59 -22.52
C LEU A 8 -0.83 -10.64 -21.91
N ALA A 9 -1.84 -10.22 -22.70
CA ALA A 9 -2.92 -9.38 -22.20
C ALA A 9 -3.75 -10.07 -21.12
N HIS A 10 -4.08 -11.35 -21.31
CA HIS A 10 -4.83 -12.13 -20.30
C HIS A 10 -4.01 -12.33 -19.02
N LEU A 11 -2.72 -12.67 -19.13
CA LEU A 11 -1.84 -12.80 -17.98
C LEU A 11 -1.71 -11.48 -17.20
N THR A 12 -1.61 -10.35 -17.91
CA THR A 12 -1.57 -9.02 -17.29
C THR A 12 -2.86 -8.71 -16.56
N LEU A 13 -4.02 -9.01 -17.17
CA LEU A 13 -5.32 -8.81 -16.56
C LEU A 13 -5.48 -9.64 -15.27
N LEU A 14 -5.10 -10.91 -15.31
CA LEU A 14 -5.13 -11.79 -14.14
C LEU A 14 -4.20 -11.28 -13.02
N ALA A 15 -3.01 -10.79 -13.39
CA ALA A 15 -2.06 -10.24 -12.43
C ALA A 15 -2.57 -8.94 -11.80
N TYR A 16 -3.22 -8.05 -12.57
CA TYR A 16 -3.90 -6.87 -12.04
C TYR A 16 -5.03 -7.24 -11.10
N ALA A 17 -5.85 -8.23 -11.47
CA ALA A 17 -6.94 -8.71 -10.62
C ALA A 17 -6.42 -9.31 -9.30
N LEU A 18 -5.31 -10.07 -9.35
CA LEU A 18 -4.68 -10.64 -8.16
C LEU A 18 -4.15 -9.54 -7.22
N VAL A 19 -3.37 -8.60 -7.75
CA VAL A 19 -2.80 -7.49 -6.95
C VAL A 19 -3.90 -6.57 -6.42
N GLY A 20 -4.88 -6.22 -7.26
CA GLY A 20 -6.04 -5.45 -6.85
C GLY A 20 -6.87 -6.16 -5.77
N GLY A 21 -7.02 -7.48 -5.86
CA GLY A 21 -7.68 -8.31 -4.84
C GLY A 21 -6.96 -8.27 -3.49
N VAL A 22 -5.62 -8.27 -3.48
CA VAL A 22 -4.84 -8.09 -2.25
C VAL A 22 -5.08 -6.71 -1.64
N PHE A 23 -5.01 -5.64 -2.42
CA PHE A 23 -5.28 -4.28 -1.92
C PHE A 23 -6.72 -4.12 -1.39
N LEU A 24 -7.69 -4.73 -2.07
CA LEU A 24 -9.08 -4.76 -1.63
C LEU A 24 -9.23 -5.50 -0.30
N ALA A 25 -8.61 -6.68 -0.17
CA ALA A 25 -8.61 -7.45 1.07
C ALA A 25 -7.99 -6.66 2.24
N PHE A 26 -6.88 -5.97 1.97
CA PHE A 26 -6.23 -5.08 2.93
C PHE A 26 -7.18 -3.99 3.42
N SER A 27 -7.76 -3.27 2.46
CA SER A 27 -8.60 -2.11 2.74
C SER A 27 -9.91 -2.50 3.43
N ASP A 28 -10.56 -3.60 3.03
CA ASP A 28 -11.89 -3.97 3.51
C ASP A 28 -11.88 -4.69 4.86
N PHE A 29 -11.26 -5.87 4.91
CA PHE A 29 -11.41 -6.73 6.09
C PHE A 29 -10.15 -6.83 6.94
N ILE A 30 -8.94 -6.64 6.40
CA ILE A 30 -7.71 -6.69 7.21
C ILE A 30 -7.63 -5.45 8.10
N MET A 31 -7.75 -4.24 7.54
CA MET A 31 -7.72 -3.01 8.35
C MET A 31 -8.84 -2.99 9.39
N ARG A 32 -10.04 -3.43 9.01
CA ARG A 32 -11.18 -3.58 9.93
C ARG A 32 -10.95 -4.61 11.03
N ALA A 33 -10.28 -5.73 10.76
CA ALA A 33 -9.90 -6.70 11.79
C ALA A 33 -8.84 -6.12 12.74
N LEU A 34 -7.86 -5.38 12.22
CA LEU A 34 -6.83 -4.72 13.01
C LEU A 34 -7.40 -3.60 13.90
N LEU A 35 -8.44 -2.92 13.42
CA LEU A 35 -9.24 -1.94 14.19
C LEU A 35 -9.92 -2.57 15.41
N LEU A 36 -10.50 -3.75 15.23
CA LEU A 36 -11.22 -4.47 16.29
C LEU A 36 -10.28 -5.17 17.28
N THR A 37 -8.98 -5.21 16.97
CA THR A 37 -7.99 -5.81 17.86
C THR A 37 -7.74 -4.88 19.05
N SER A 38 -8.00 -5.37 20.26
CA SER A 38 -7.90 -4.56 21.48
C SER A 38 -6.45 -4.19 21.83
N GLY A 39 -6.30 -3.02 22.46
CA GLY A 39 -5.01 -2.53 22.94
C GLY A 39 -4.02 -2.21 21.81
N ARG A 40 -2.81 -2.77 21.91
CA ARG A 40 -1.67 -2.47 21.02
C ARG A 40 -1.51 -3.47 19.87
N GLY A 41 -2.33 -4.52 19.85
CA GLY A 41 -2.16 -5.66 18.94
C GLY A 41 -2.33 -5.30 17.46
N GLY A 42 -3.23 -4.37 17.12
CA GLY A 42 -3.44 -3.94 15.73
C GLY A 42 -2.21 -3.28 15.11
N ALA A 43 -1.60 -2.33 15.83
CA ALA A 43 -0.39 -1.63 15.38
C ALA A 43 0.81 -2.60 15.26
N GLU A 44 1.01 -3.48 16.24
CA GLU A 44 2.09 -4.46 16.22
C GLU A 44 1.93 -5.46 15.06
N ALA A 45 0.70 -5.97 14.85
CA ALA A 45 0.40 -6.85 13.73
C ALA A 45 0.67 -6.16 12.39
N MET A 46 0.27 -4.89 12.24
CA MET A 46 0.52 -4.14 11.01
C MET A 46 2.01 -3.95 10.74
N GLN A 47 2.83 -3.68 11.76
CA GLN A 47 4.29 -3.62 11.59
C GLN A 47 4.87 -4.96 11.11
N ARG A 48 4.38 -6.09 11.63
CA ARG A 48 4.82 -7.43 11.19
C ARG A 48 4.37 -7.71 9.75
N ILE A 49 3.13 -7.40 9.41
CA ILE A 49 2.59 -7.54 8.06
C ILE A 49 3.40 -6.71 7.06
N ASN A 50 3.69 -5.45 7.38
CA ASN A 50 4.48 -4.57 6.54
C ASN A 50 5.87 -5.17 6.26
N ARG A 51 6.52 -5.81 7.24
CA ARG A 51 7.80 -6.50 7.01
C ARG A 51 7.69 -7.72 6.10
N GLU A 52 6.64 -8.53 6.27
CA GLU A 52 6.47 -9.75 5.47
C GLU A 52 6.03 -9.48 4.03
N VAL A 53 5.35 -8.35 3.76
CA VAL A 53 4.88 -8.02 2.40
C VAL A 53 6.04 -7.84 1.40
N PHE A 54 7.26 -7.55 1.88
CA PHE A 54 8.47 -7.40 1.06
C PHE A 54 9.12 -8.73 0.66
N ARG A 55 8.66 -9.86 1.21
CA ARG A 55 9.33 -11.16 1.05
C ARG A 55 8.99 -11.87 -0.27
N TRP A 56 9.29 -11.19 -1.39
CA TRP A 56 9.52 -11.73 -2.75
C TRP A 56 8.36 -11.63 -3.75
N VAL A 57 7.28 -12.41 -3.61
CA VAL A 57 6.31 -12.56 -4.73
C VAL A 57 5.48 -11.29 -4.96
N PHE A 58 4.95 -10.71 -3.89
CA PHE A 58 4.11 -9.51 -4.00
C PHE A 58 4.89 -8.32 -4.55
N MET A 59 6.13 -8.08 -4.08
CA MET A 59 6.96 -6.99 -4.60
C MET A 59 7.36 -7.17 -6.05
N THR A 60 7.71 -8.40 -6.45
CA THR A 60 8.03 -8.69 -7.86
C THR A 60 6.84 -8.41 -8.76
N LEU A 61 5.63 -8.85 -8.36
CA LEU A 61 4.40 -8.57 -9.09
C LEU A 61 4.08 -7.06 -9.07
N PHE A 62 4.20 -6.40 -7.93
CA PHE A 62 3.85 -4.99 -7.77
C PHE A 62 4.74 -4.07 -8.63
N LEU A 63 6.06 -4.25 -8.57
CA LEU A 63 6.99 -3.47 -9.39
C LEU A 63 6.93 -3.89 -10.86
N GLY A 64 6.89 -5.19 -11.12
CA GLY A 64 6.84 -5.72 -12.48
C GLY A 64 5.61 -5.24 -13.24
N LEU A 65 4.44 -5.21 -12.58
CA LEU A 65 3.20 -4.74 -13.19
C LEU A 65 3.19 -3.22 -13.42
N ALA A 66 3.95 -2.43 -12.65
CA ALA A 66 4.13 -1.01 -12.94
C ALA A 66 4.88 -0.83 -14.28
N VAL A 67 5.94 -1.60 -14.52
CA VAL A 67 6.67 -1.60 -15.80
C VAL A 67 5.77 -2.06 -16.94
N VAL A 68 5.02 -3.15 -16.74
CA VAL A 68 4.05 -3.65 -17.72
C VAL A 68 2.96 -2.62 -18.02
N SER A 69 2.49 -1.87 -17.03
CA SER A 69 1.49 -0.80 -17.21
C SER A 69 2.00 0.31 -18.11
N VAL A 70 3.24 0.75 -17.90
CA VAL A 70 3.88 1.77 -18.74
C VAL A 70 4.05 1.25 -20.16
N ALA A 71 4.58 0.03 -20.31
CA ALA A 71 4.76 -0.60 -21.61
C ALA A 71 3.44 -0.77 -22.37
N LEU A 72 2.36 -1.16 -21.67
CA LEU A 72 1.02 -1.30 -22.23
C LEU A 72 0.45 0.05 -22.67
N GLY A 73 0.65 1.12 -21.89
CA GLY A 73 0.24 2.47 -22.27
C GLY A 73 0.96 2.96 -23.52
N VAL A 74 2.28 2.79 -23.59
CA VAL A 74 3.08 3.13 -24.77
C VAL A 74 2.65 2.30 -25.99
N TYR A 75 2.45 1.00 -25.81
CA TYR A 75 1.97 0.12 -26.88
C TYR A 75 0.57 0.52 -27.36
N ALA A 76 -0.32 0.90 -26.46
CA ALA A 76 -1.66 1.36 -26.80
C ALA A 76 -1.64 2.62 -27.66
N VAL A 77 -0.76 3.59 -27.35
CA VAL A 77 -0.63 4.83 -28.14
C VAL A 77 0.02 4.58 -29.50
N LEU A 78 1.00 3.68 -29.58
CA LEU A 78 1.80 3.49 -30.79
C LEU A 78 1.26 2.45 -31.77
N ARG A 79 0.46 1.49 -31.29
CA ARG A 79 0.14 0.25 -32.05
C ARG A 79 -1.33 -0.15 -32.03
N LEU A 80 -2.16 0.49 -31.20
CA LEU A 80 -3.58 0.17 -31.09
C LEU A 80 -4.42 1.36 -31.54
N ASP A 81 -5.56 1.06 -32.14
CA ASP A 81 -6.56 2.05 -32.54
C ASP A 81 -7.93 1.72 -31.93
N GLY A 82 -8.77 2.75 -31.82
CA GLY A 82 -10.16 2.61 -31.38
C GLY A 82 -10.32 2.23 -29.90
N PRO A 83 -11.45 1.61 -29.53
CA PRO A 83 -11.79 1.33 -28.13
C PRO A 83 -10.77 0.48 -27.37
N VAL A 84 -10.06 -0.41 -28.07
CA VAL A 84 -9.06 -1.31 -27.46
C VAL A 84 -7.85 -0.51 -26.95
N ALA A 85 -7.42 0.51 -27.68
CA ALA A 85 -6.34 1.40 -27.24
C ALA A 85 -6.72 2.14 -25.95
N VAL A 86 -7.96 2.67 -25.90
CA VAL A 86 -8.49 3.39 -24.74
C VAL A 86 -8.56 2.47 -23.52
N LEU A 87 -9.11 1.27 -23.67
CA LEU A 87 -9.23 0.30 -22.56
C LEU A 87 -7.86 -0.17 -22.04
N ALA A 88 -6.91 -0.46 -22.94
CA ALA A 88 -5.57 -0.87 -22.56
C ALA A 88 -4.81 0.25 -21.82
N GLY A 89 -4.89 1.48 -22.33
CA GLY A 89 -4.30 2.66 -21.67
C GLY A 89 -4.94 2.95 -20.32
N ALA A 90 -6.28 2.88 -20.23
CA ALA A 90 -7.00 3.07 -18.98
C ALA A 90 -6.63 2.01 -17.94
N ALA A 91 -6.50 0.74 -18.31
CA ALA A 91 -6.10 -0.32 -17.40
C ALA A 91 -4.70 -0.07 -16.80
N GLY A 92 -3.72 0.31 -17.64
CA GLY A 92 -2.38 0.68 -17.16
C GLY A 92 -2.40 1.92 -16.25
N LEU A 93 -3.18 2.93 -16.62
CA LEU A 93 -3.29 4.16 -15.82
C LEU A 93 -3.93 3.90 -14.45
N VAL A 94 -4.98 3.08 -14.39
CA VAL A 94 -5.63 2.67 -13.14
C VAL A 94 -4.64 1.94 -12.23
N TYR A 95 -3.81 1.05 -12.78
CA TYR A 95 -2.77 0.39 -11.99
C TYR A 95 -1.73 1.39 -11.47
N LEU A 96 -1.20 2.24 -12.35
CA LEU A 96 -0.15 3.20 -12.01
C LEU A 96 -0.59 4.24 -10.99
N LEU A 97 -1.80 4.80 -11.16
CA LEU A 97 -2.30 5.83 -10.25
C LEU A 97 -2.93 5.22 -9.00
N GLY A 98 -3.77 4.20 -9.18
CA GLY A 98 -4.58 3.64 -8.09
C GLY A 98 -3.84 2.65 -7.21
N CYS A 99 -3.01 1.77 -7.77
CA CYS A 99 -2.24 0.81 -6.98
C CYS A 99 -0.84 1.33 -6.66
N PHE A 100 -0.07 1.65 -7.71
CA PHE A 100 1.34 2.00 -7.55
C PHE A 100 1.52 3.37 -6.88
N GLY A 101 0.87 4.41 -7.43
CA GLY A 101 0.96 5.78 -6.94
C GLY A 101 0.45 5.93 -5.52
N VAL A 102 -0.73 5.38 -5.21
CA VAL A 102 -1.28 5.40 -3.84
C VAL A 102 -0.32 4.74 -2.85
N THR A 103 0.25 3.60 -3.23
CA THR A 103 1.16 2.86 -2.35
C THR A 103 2.45 3.64 -2.09
N VAL A 104 3.10 4.14 -3.13
CA VAL A 104 4.40 4.84 -3.00
C VAL A 104 4.24 6.19 -2.29
N LEU A 105 3.18 6.94 -2.59
CA LEU A 105 3.04 8.32 -2.09
C LEU A 105 2.37 8.40 -0.72
N PHE A 106 1.53 7.43 -0.34
CA PHE A 106 0.76 7.49 0.90
C PHE A 106 1.02 6.29 1.81
N ASN A 107 0.91 5.06 1.31
CA ASN A 107 1.02 3.88 2.16
C ASN A 107 2.44 3.65 2.67
N VAL A 108 3.45 3.79 1.80
CA VAL A 108 4.87 3.61 2.17
C VAL A 108 5.29 4.61 3.26
N PRO A 109 5.13 5.93 3.10
CA PRO A 109 5.52 6.88 4.15
C PRO A 109 4.78 6.68 5.48
N MET A 110 3.53 6.23 5.42
CA MET A 110 2.73 5.95 6.61
C MET A 110 3.20 4.66 7.31
N ASN A 111 3.51 3.62 6.53
CA ASN A 111 4.04 2.35 7.02
C ASN A 111 5.42 2.52 7.65
N GLU A 112 6.28 3.37 7.06
CA GLU A 112 7.59 3.74 7.62
C GLU A 112 7.45 4.38 8.97
N ARG A 113 6.62 5.43 9.07
CA ARG A 113 6.39 6.14 10.33
C ARG A 113 5.91 5.18 11.42
N LEU A 114 4.99 4.28 11.09
CA LEU A 114 4.53 3.27 12.05
C LEU A 114 5.65 2.30 12.44
N ALA A 115 6.52 1.89 11.51
CA ALA A 115 7.61 0.95 11.77
C ALA A 115 8.67 1.49 12.74
N TRP A 116 8.91 2.80 12.75
CA TRP A 116 9.85 3.46 13.66
C TRP A 116 9.31 3.69 15.08
N MET A 117 8.02 3.46 15.31
CA MET A 117 7.39 3.64 16.61
C MET A 117 7.52 2.39 17.47
N ASP A 118 7.88 2.57 18.75
CA ASP A 118 7.84 1.51 19.75
C ASP A 118 6.39 1.11 20.04
N PRO A 119 5.96 -0.12 19.72
CA PRO A 119 4.59 -0.58 19.95
C PRO A 119 4.16 -0.46 21.41
N ALA A 120 5.11 -0.49 22.36
CA ALA A 120 4.84 -0.40 23.80
C ALA A 120 4.60 1.05 24.29
N ARG A 121 4.78 2.07 23.44
CA ARG A 121 4.61 3.49 23.81
C ARG A 121 3.30 4.07 23.31
N ASP A 122 2.67 4.93 24.13
CA ASP A 122 1.30 5.40 23.86
C ASP A 122 1.21 6.23 22.57
N ALA A 123 2.30 6.93 22.23
CA ALA A 123 2.46 7.62 20.95
C ALA A 123 2.19 6.72 19.72
N ALA A 124 2.54 5.42 19.78
CA ALA A 124 2.25 4.48 18.69
C ALA A 124 0.74 4.19 18.59
N GLY A 125 0.06 4.07 19.72
CA GLY A 125 -1.40 3.89 19.79
C GLY A 125 -2.16 5.13 19.33
N ASP A 126 -1.68 6.32 19.70
CA ASP A 126 -2.25 7.60 19.28
C ASP A 126 -2.10 7.82 17.77
N TYR A 127 -0.92 7.52 17.22
CA TYR A 127 -0.70 7.56 15.78
C TYR A 127 -1.56 6.53 15.03
N TRP A 128 -1.63 5.30 15.56
CA TRP A 128 -2.44 4.22 15.01
C TRP A 128 -3.92 4.61 14.90
N THR A 129 -4.53 5.03 16.00
CA THR A 129 -5.97 5.35 16.06
C THR A 129 -6.32 6.71 15.48
N GLY A 130 -5.48 7.73 15.68
CA GLY A 130 -5.77 9.11 15.27
C GLY A 130 -5.33 9.46 13.85
N THR A 131 -4.40 8.71 13.25
CA THR A 131 -3.81 9.08 11.95
C THR A 131 -3.72 7.92 10.96
N TYR A 132 -3.23 6.76 11.41
CA TYR A 132 -3.03 5.61 10.53
C TYR A 132 -4.38 5.07 10.06
N LEU A 133 -5.20 4.58 11.00
CA LEU A 133 -6.50 4.00 10.73
C LEU A 133 -7.45 4.93 9.97
N PRO A 134 -7.67 6.21 10.37
CA PRO A 134 -8.55 7.11 9.63
C PRO A 134 -8.10 7.36 8.20
N ARG A 135 -6.80 7.28 7.88
CA ARG A 135 -6.32 7.44 6.51
C ARG A 135 -6.57 6.20 5.65
N TRP A 136 -6.54 5.01 6.25
CA TRP A 136 -7.02 3.80 5.59
C TRP A 136 -8.57 3.80 5.46
N ASP A 137 -9.27 4.26 6.49
CA ASP A 137 -10.74 4.36 6.52
C ASP A 137 -11.30 5.49 5.64
N LEU A 138 -10.57 6.57 5.39
CA LEU A 138 -10.97 7.62 4.43
C LEU A 138 -10.98 7.12 2.98
N LEU A 139 -10.28 6.01 2.71
CA LEU A 139 -10.43 5.22 1.47
C LEU A 139 -11.63 4.26 1.53
N GLU A 140 -12.24 4.05 2.70
CA GLU A 140 -13.31 3.07 2.94
C GLU A 140 -14.69 3.70 3.28
N HIS A 141 -14.76 4.91 3.85
CA HIS A 141 -15.97 5.43 4.50
C HIS A 141 -16.52 6.75 3.91
N ARG A 142 -17.42 6.59 2.93
CA ARG A 142 -18.75 7.23 2.90
C ARG A 142 -19.76 6.07 2.71
N PRO A 143 -21.02 6.19 3.16
CA PRO A 143 -21.77 5.19 3.95
C PRO A 143 -22.12 3.89 3.20
N HIS A 144 -21.38 2.80 3.43
CA HIS A 144 -21.59 1.51 2.75
C HIS A 144 -22.24 0.40 3.61
N ASP A 145 -23.05 0.76 4.62
CA ASP A 145 -24.01 -0.19 5.23
C ASP A 145 -25.20 -0.54 4.31
N ARG A 146 -25.14 -0.25 3.00
CA ARG A 146 -26.21 -0.59 2.04
C ARG A 146 -25.77 -1.16 0.69
N LEU A 147 -24.49 -1.18 0.33
CA LEU A 147 -24.04 -1.60 -1.02
C LEU A 147 -23.11 -2.81 -0.99
N ARG A 148 -23.49 -3.83 -0.21
CA ARG A 148 -23.01 -5.23 -0.37
C ARG A 148 -23.61 -5.94 -1.59
N ARG A 149 -24.23 -5.21 -2.53
CA ARG A 149 -24.79 -5.78 -3.76
C ARG A 149 -24.39 -4.89 -4.92
N LEU A 150 -23.83 -5.52 -5.95
CA LEU A 150 -23.44 -4.94 -7.24
C LEU A 150 -22.01 -4.39 -7.26
N GLY A 151 -21.08 -5.33 -7.43
CA GLY A 151 -20.18 -5.40 -8.58
C GLY A 151 -19.43 -4.15 -9.02
N GLY A 152 -18.14 -4.32 -9.27
CA GLY A 152 -17.43 -3.52 -10.26
C GLY A 152 -16.19 -2.84 -9.74
N VAL A 153 -15.07 -3.26 -10.34
CA VAL A 153 -13.83 -2.54 -10.58
C VAL A 153 -13.96 -1.00 -10.55
N ALA A 154 -12.88 -0.39 -10.05
CA ALA A 154 -12.49 1.02 -10.11
C ALA A 154 -12.81 1.86 -8.87
N ALA A 155 -11.76 2.18 -8.11
CA ALA A 155 -11.75 3.37 -7.28
C ALA A 155 -10.34 3.97 -7.27
N SER A 156 -10.16 5.01 -8.08
CA SER A 156 -9.15 6.05 -7.88
C SER A 156 -9.90 7.36 -7.67
N GLY A 157 -9.43 8.13 -6.68
CA GLY A 157 -9.68 9.57 -6.60
C GLY A 157 -10.49 10.04 -5.40
N ALA A 158 -9.81 10.57 -4.39
CA ALA A 158 -10.12 11.86 -3.77
C ALA A 158 -9.08 12.21 -2.68
N VAL A 159 -8.05 12.97 -3.06
CA VAL A 159 -7.33 13.84 -2.13
C VAL A 159 -7.96 15.23 -2.25
N ALA A 160 -8.61 15.70 -1.19
CA ALA A 160 -8.65 17.10 -0.78
C ALA A 160 -9.54 17.29 0.46
N GLY A 161 -9.00 17.90 1.51
CA GLY A 161 -9.81 18.68 2.46
C GLY A 161 -9.48 18.54 3.93
N ARG A 162 -8.60 19.46 4.40
CA ARG A 162 -8.46 19.94 5.79
C ARG A 162 -7.80 19.00 6.81
N VAL A 163 -6.47 19.08 6.88
CA VAL A 163 -5.72 18.87 8.12
C VAL A 163 -5.75 20.18 8.91
N SER A 164 -6.62 20.25 9.90
CA SER A 164 -6.48 21.17 11.03
C SER A 164 -6.11 20.34 12.25
N GLY A 165 -4.83 19.98 12.34
CA GLY A 165 -4.16 19.47 13.54
C GLY A 165 -2.94 20.34 13.77
N GLY A 166 -2.75 20.81 15.01
CA GLY A 166 -1.71 21.77 15.39
C GLY A 166 -0.28 21.33 15.03
N PRO A 167 0.71 22.23 15.14
CA PRO A 167 2.07 21.98 14.69
C PRO A 167 2.72 20.86 15.51
N HIS A 168 2.71 19.64 14.99
CA HIS A 168 3.65 18.60 15.39
C HIS A 168 5.02 18.94 14.80
N PRO A 169 6.12 18.78 15.56
CA PRO A 169 7.45 19.00 15.01
C PRO A 169 7.66 18.09 13.80
N PRO A 170 8.24 18.62 12.70
CA PRO A 170 8.54 17.79 11.55
C PRO A 170 9.46 16.65 11.99
N PRO A 171 9.26 15.42 11.48
CA PRO A 171 10.21 14.35 11.70
C PRO A 171 11.61 14.82 11.26
N PRO A 172 12.69 14.34 11.90
CA PRO A 172 14.04 14.71 11.51
C PRO A 172 14.24 14.46 10.01
N PRO A 173 14.98 15.34 9.29
CA PRO A 173 15.20 15.18 7.87
C PRO A 173 15.83 13.82 7.60
N MET A 174 15.13 13.00 6.82
CA MET A 174 15.63 11.70 6.39
C MET A 174 16.83 11.92 5.48
N SER A 175 18.04 11.74 6.02
CA SER A 175 19.24 11.60 5.21
C SER A 175 19.14 10.26 4.49
N GLY A 176 18.69 10.31 3.24
CA GLY A 176 18.68 9.17 2.32
C GLY A 176 17.38 8.39 2.33
N LEU A 177 16.74 8.30 1.16
CA LEU A 177 15.97 7.10 0.82
C LEU A 177 16.97 5.94 0.76
N ASP A 178 17.34 5.36 1.90
CA ASP A 178 18.12 4.14 1.89
C ASP A 178 17.19 2.95 1.70
N TRP A 179 16.87 2.70 0.43
CA TRP A 179 16.10 1.54 0.01
C TRP A 179 16.77 0.22 0.46
N GLN A 180 18.04 0.20 0.89
CA GLN A 180 18.72 -1.03 1.32
C GLN A 180 18.19 -1.58 2.65
N ASP A 181 17.70 -0.74 3.56
CA ASP A 181 17.07 -1.21 4.81
C ASP A 181 15.77 -2.00 4.54
N TRP A 182 15.11 -1.69 3.43
CA TRP A 182 13.89 -2.35 2.97
C TRP A 182 14.11 -3.74 2.36
N TRP A 183 15.28 -4.00 1.77
CA TRP A 183 15.56 -5.23 0.99
C TRP A 183 16.26 -6.35 1.78
N GLY A 184 16.46 -6.21 3.10
CA GLY A 184 16.90 -7.32 3.96
C GLY A 184 18.31 -7.22 4.53
N LEU A 185 18.71 -6.04 5.05
CA LEU A 185 19.96 -5.90 5.81
C LEU A 185 19.81 -5.15 7.16
N CYS A 186 18.62 -5.18 7.79
CA CYS A 186 18.52 -4.74 9.18
C CYS A 186 18.83 -5.93 10.13
N PRO A 187 20.00 -5.96 10.81
CA PRO A 187 20.23 -6.92 11.87
C PRO A 187 19.29 -6.58 13.04
N ASN A 188 18.62 -7.62 13.52
CA ASN A 188 17.71 -7.62 14.66
C ASN A 188 18.20 -6.73 15.83
N ARG A 189 17.71 -5.48 15.93
CA ARG A 189 17.95 -4.61 17.09
C ARG A 189 16.94 -4.94 18.21
N GLN A 190 16.80 -6.22 18.55
CA GLN A 190 16.17 -6.69 19.80
C GLN A 190 17.20 -7.25 20.81
N SER A 191 18.49 -7.06 20.57
CA SER A 191 19.56 -7.37 21.53
C SER A 191 20.21 -6.08 21.99
N GLY A 192 19.69 -5.51 23.07
CA GLY A 192 20.20 -4.26 23.64
C GLY A 192 19.72 -3.95 25.05
N SER A 193 19.11 -4.91 25.76
CA SER A 193 18.94 -4.83 27.21
C SER A 193 20.24 -5.28 27.86
N GLY A 194 21.24 -4.40 27.81
CA GLY A 194 22.44 -4.53 28.61
C GLY A 194 22.06 -4.44 30.08
N VAL A 195 21.82 -5.61 30.68
CA VAL A 195 21.88 -5.81 32.13
C VAL A 195 23.29 -5.43 32.56
N ILE A 196 23.47 -4.20 33.03
CA ILE A 196 24.63 -3.82 33.82
C ILE A 196 24.34 -4.25 35.26
N VAL A 197 24.60 -5.53 35.54
CA VAL A 197 25.01 -5.92 36.89
C VAL A 197 26.44 -5.40 37.05
N ARG A 198 26.65 -4.54 38.04
CA ARG A 198 28.00 -4.27 38.55
C ARG A 198 28.06 -4.63 40.03
N PRO A 199 29.23 -5.16 40.46
CA PRO A 199 29.42 -5.79 41.76
C PRO A 199 29.33 -4.82 42.93
#